data_AF-A0A1I1YIP2-F1
#
_entry.id   AF-A0A1I1YIP2-F1
#
_cell.length_a   1.000
_cell.length_b   1.000
_cell.length_c   1.000
_cell.angle_alpha   90.00
_cell.angle_beta   90.00
_cell.angle_gamma   90.00
#
_symmetry.space_group_name_H-M   'P 1'
#
loop_
_entity.id
_entity.type
_entity.pdbx_description
1 polymer ?
#
loop_
_entity_poly.entity_id
_entity_poly.type
_entity_poly.pdbx_seq_one_letter_code
_entity_poly.pdbx_strand_id
1 'polypeptide(L)'
;MFASGRAALSVVVLSAVLPGPLGCADIPGKCITAVCWAPVDPSTTTDSTTDTTTETSTDSSTTGGLCGNAVVDPGETCDDGEDCGTGVCNSDEYTGEKHCNAACNGLYPGWCGDQSVQAPEACDEGEGTQTCDADCTLVECGDGVLNAAAGETCDDGEDNSEAYDDSPDQVACNTACTGQAPHCGDGVCQEANEDTTCADCTCGDGIVSAPETCDEGSATPTCDADCTAVECGDGQHNPAAGESCDDGNMIDNDECRNNCTTCGNGIPQPGEECDDGNAIDDDACSNECIKPRLVFVTSSDFKGNLGGLAGADMECGTAGMTADPNLPATAWRAWLSDDTGSPSTRFDTTFTGWYQLVNGTPVAKGWSDLTDGILASAINLTEAGMAPVDPLLAWSNTDPTGAKAGAENCNSWMSAMPLSTGRLGDTTAMNNDWTDLNNAGLNPFTCSASLHLYCFQSSP
;
A
#
# COMPACT_ATOMS: atom_id res chain seq x y z
N MET A 1 -38.07 -19.86 -44.92
CA MET A 1 -38.95 -20.58 -43.98
C MET A 1 -39.17 -19.67 -42.79
N PHE A 2 -40.37 -19.13 -42.65
CA PHE A 2 -40.81 -18.40 -41.46
C PHE A 2 -41.04 -19.41 -40.33
N ALA A 3 -40.48 -19.15 -39.15
CA ALA A 3 -40.92 -19.77 -37.91
C ALA A 3 -40.97 -18.68 -36.83
N SER A 4 -42.18 -18.23 -36.58
CA SER A 4 -42.57 -17.31 -35.51
C SER A 4 -42.51 -18.02 -34.16
N GLY A 5 -42.01 -17.33 -33.12
CA GLY A 5 -42.03 -17.81 -31.75
C GLY A 5 -42.18 -16.62 -30.79
N ARG A 6 -43.32 -16.57 -30.12
CA ARG A 6 -43.85 -15.47 -29.30
C ARG A 6 -42.97 -15.17 -28.07
N ALA A 7 -42.66 -13.89 -27.84
CA ALA A 7 -42.18 -13.42 -26.55
C ALA A 7 -43.39 -13.28 -25.60
N ALA A 8 -43.41 -14.10 -24.55
CA ALA A 8 -44.38 -14.03 -23.47
C ALA A 8 -43.94 -12.99 -22.44
N LEU A 9 -44.83 -12.04 -22.21
CA LEU A 9 -44.80 -11.06 -21.13
C LEU A 9 -44.88 -11.80 -19.79
N SER A 10 -43.80 -11.78 -19.00
CA SER A 10 -43.83 -12.27 -17.62
C SER A 10 -43.67 -11.08 -16.68
N VAL A 11 -44.80 -10.67 -16.11
CA VAL A 11 -44.93 -9.69 -15.05
C VAL A 11 -44.37 -10.33 -13.78
N VAL A 12 -43.18 -9.91 -13.35
CA VAL A 12 -42.68 -10.23 -12.01
C VAL A 12 -43.33 -9.26 -11.04
N VAL A 13 -44.34 -9.75 -10.33
CA VAL A 13 -44.90 -9.14 -9.14
C VAL A 13 -43.84 -9.29 -8.05
N LEU A 14 -43.10 -8.23 -7.73
CA LEU A 14 -42.29 -8.18 -6.52
C LEU A 14 -43.17 -7.62 -5.40
N SER A 15 -43.63 -8.54 -4.54
CA SER A 15 -44.41 -8.25 -3.35
C SER A 15 -43.68 -7.30 -2.42
N ALA A 16 -44.36 -6.21 -2.05
CA ALA A 16 -43.97 -5.33 -0.97
C ALA A 16 -44.03 -6.10 0.36
N VAL A 17 -42.88 -6.23 1.04
CA VAL A 17 -42.79 -6.65 2.43
C VAL A 17 -42.66 -5.38 3.27
N LEU A 18 -43.71 -5.05 4.02
CA LEU A 18 -43.68 -4.05 5.10
C LEU A 18 -43.11 -4.69 6.37
N PRO A 19 -42.55 -3.88 7.29
CA PRO A 19 -41.49 -4.28 8.22
C PRO A 19 -42.01 -5.00 9.46
N GLY A 20 -41.28 -6.04 9.88
CA GLY A 20 -41.38 -6.64 11.21
C GLY A 20 -40.61 -5.81 12.25
N PRO A 21 -40.98 -5.92 13.54
CA PRO A 21 -40.66 -4.93 14.56
C PRO A 21 -39.19 -4.96 14.99
N LEU A 22 -38.63 -3.75 15.08
CA LEU A 22 -37.31 -3.41 15.58
C LEU A 22 -37.22 -3.70 17.09
N GLY A 23 -36.16 -4.42 17.47
CA GLY A 23 -35.72 -4.59 18.84
C GLY A 23 -35.06 -3.32 19.38
N CYS A 24 -35.14 -3.15 20.70
CA CYS A 24 -34.81 -1.95 21.45
C CYS A 24 -33.31 -1.61 21.51
N ALA A 25 -32.96 -0.39 21.08
CA ALA A 25 -31.84 0.50 21.44
C ALA A 25 -31.96 1.67 20.43
N ASP A 26 -32.04 2.97 20.71
CA ASP A 26 -31.66 3.85 21.81
C ASP A 26 -32.51 5.14 21.71
N ILE A 27 -33.09 5.67 22.81
CA ILE A 27 -33.17 7.13 23.11
C ILE A 27 -33.29 7.27 24.64
N PRO A 28 -32.43 8.05 25.31
CA PRO A 28 -32.45 8.28 26.75
C PRO A 28 -33.48 9.34 27.17
N GLY A 29 -34.03 9.18 28.38
CA GLY A 29 -34.71 10.25 29.12
C GLY A 29 -36.22 10.36 28.96
N LYS A 30 -36.97 9.66 29.83
CA LYS A 30 -38.20 10.13 30.52
C LYS A 30 -38.88 8.96 31.24
N CYS A 31 -38.65 8.83 32.54
CA CYS A 31 -39.47 8.03 33.44
C CYS A 31 -40.35 8.96 34.28
N ILE A 32 -41.67 8.81 34.18
CA ILE A 32 -42.64 9.37 35.12
C ILE A 32 -43.63 8.25 35.53
N THR A 33 -43.60 7.99 36.84
CA THR A 33 -44.62 7.46 37.78
C THR A 33 -45.06 5.98 37.80
N ALA A 34 -44.81 5.37 38.97
CA ALA A 34 -45.80 4.85 39.95
C ALA A 34 -45.73 3.35 40.35
N VAL A 35 -45.24 3.15 41.59
CA VAL A 35 -45.76 2.30 42.70
C VAL A 35 -45.98 0.78 42.49
N CYS A 36 -45.30 -0.07 43.29
CA CYS A 36 -45.93 -1.02 44.24
C CYS A 36 -44.93 -1.87 45.08
N TRP A 37 -45.22 -1.89 46.39
CA TRP A 37 -44.91 -2.76 47.55
C TRP A 37 -43.82 -3.87 47.59
N ALA A 38 -43.20 -3.90 48.79
CA ALA A 38 -42.25 -4.85 49.40
C ALA A 38 -42.83 -6.23 49.77
N PRO A 39 -41.99 -7.19 50.26
CA PRO A 39 -41.90 -7.41 51.73
C PRO A 39 -40.51 -7.85 52.33
N VAL A 40 -40.21 -7.32 53.55
CA VAL A 40 -39.44 -7.80 54.76
C VAL A 40 -38.27 -8.82 54.64
N ASP A 41 -37.02 -8.52 55.06
CA ASP A 41 -36.34 -8.45 56.42
C ASP A 41 -35.76 -9.84 56.88
N PRO A 42 -34.73 -10.02 57.77
CA PRO A 42 -33.92 -9.08 58.58
C PRO A 42 -32.40 -9.36 58.74
N SER A 43 -31.63 -8.37 59.24
CA SER A 43 -30.85 -8.50 60.52
C SER A 43 -29.85 -7.35 60.79
N THR A 44 -30.04 -6.73 61.98
CA THR A 44 -29.03 -6.28 62.98
C THR A 44 -28.12 -5.09 62.63
N THR A 45 -27.88 -4.07 63.46
CA THR A 45 -28.15 -3.81 64.90
C THR A 45 -27.70 -2.36 65.24
N THR A 46 -28.45 -1.71 66.15
CA THR A 46 -28.03 -0.78 67.24
C THR A 46 -27.38 0.57 66.87
N ASP A 47 -27.66 1.71 67.51
CA ASP A 47 -28.38 2.01 68.75
C ASP A 47 -28.83 3.50 68.81
N SER A 48 -29.83 3.73 69.65
CA SER A 48 -30.42 4.92 70.30
C SER A 48 -29.55 6.18 70.50
N THR A 49 -30.11 7.40 70.66
CA THR A 49 -31.05 7.91 71.70
C THR A 49 -31.75 9.23 71.26
N THR A 50 -33.09 9.37 71.29
CA THR A 50 -33.96 10.12 72.27
C THR A 50 -33.48 11.54 72.63
N ASP A 51 -34.27 12.62 72.78
CA ASP A 51 -35.69 12.79 73.15
C ASP A 51 -36.13 14.27 72.89
N THR A 52 -37.41 14.40 72.54
CA THR A 52 -38.41 15.48 72.69
C THR A 52 -38.08 16.74 73.50
N THR A 53 -38.47 17.93 73.01
CA THR A 53 -39.41 18.87 73.71
C THR A 53 -39.90 20.01 72.82
N THR A 54 -41.22 20.12 72.73
CA THR A 54 -42.03 21.30 72.41
C THR A 54 -41.90 22.37 73.51
N GLU A 55 -41.72 23.64 73.15
CA GLU A 55 -42.07 24.79 74.01
C GLU A 55 -42.59 25.94 73.13
N THR A 56 -43.83 26.34 73.39
CA THR A 56 -44.47 27.60 72.97
C THR A 56 -43.87 28.78 73.73
N SER A 57 -43.58 29.89 73.06
CA SER A 57 -43.34 31.18 73.71
C SER A 57 -43.86 32.33 72.87
N THR A 58 -44.80 33.07 73.46
CA THR A 58 -45.37 34.36 73.02
C THR A 58 -44.36 35.51 73.17
N ASP A 59 -44.28 36.44 72.23
CA ASP A 59 -44.41 37.88 72.55
C ASP A 59 -44.75 38.75 71.33
N SER A 60 -45.33 39.89 71.65
CA SER A 60 -46.15 40.80 70.87
C SER A 60 -45.34 41.99 70.36
N SER A 61 -45.56 42.34 69.09
CA SER A 61 -45.59 43.71 68.54
C SER A 61 -44.52 44.71 69.00
N THR A 62 -43.52 44.94 68.14
CA THR A 62 -43.13 46.31 67.78
C THR A 62 -43.17 46.44 66.26
N THR A 63 -43.96 47.41 65.79
CA THR A 63 -44.05 47.81 64.39
C THR A 63 -42.73 48.43 63.94
N GLY A 64 -41.94 47.65 63.22
CA GLY A 64 -40.87 48.07 62.33
C GLY A 64 -40.67 46.93 61.34
N GLY A 65 -40.87 47.18 60.04
CA GLY A 65 -40.64 46.18 59.00
C GLY A 65 -39.22 45.63 59.13
N LEU A 66 -39.12 44.32 59.29
CA LEU A 66 -37.86 43.61 59.36
C LEU A 66 -37.75 42.83 58.07
N CYS A 67 -36.86 43.32 57.20
CA CYS A 67 -36.38 42.62 56.01
C CYS A 67 -35.86 41.23 56.41
N GLY A 68 -36.40 40.17 55.81
CA GLY A 68 -36.00 38.77 56.07
C GLY A 68 -37.05 37.91 56.76
N ASN A 69 -38.35 38.24 56.63
CA ASN A 69 -39.44 37.48 57.25
C ASN A 69 -40.21 36.58 56.26
N ALA A 70 -39.72 36.49 55.02
CA ALA A 70 -40.26 35.74 53.88
C ALA A 70 -41.58 36.31 53.34
N VAL A 71 -41.88 37.57 53.63
CA VAL A 71 -43.08 38.28 53.19
C VAL A 71 -42.71 39.69 52.77
N VAL A 72 -43.04 40.06 51.53
CA VAL A 72 -42.82 41.43 51.04
C VAL A 72 -43.80 42.40 51.73
N ASP A 73 -43.30 43.19 52.68
CA ASP A 73 -44.09 44.12 53.47
C ASP A 73 -44.28 45.50 52.78
N PRO A 74 -45.27 46.31 53.19
CA PRO A 74 -45.49 47.65 52.61
C PRO A 74 -44.28 48.58 52.81
N GLY A 75 -43.50 48.78 51.74
CA GLY A 75 -42.25 49.56 51.76
C GLY A 75 -41.05 48.79 51.21
N GLU A 76 -41.19 47.49 51.04
CA GLU A 76 -40.18 46.58 50.50
C GLU A 76 -40.43 46.27 49.02
N THR A 77 -39.37 45.96 48.29
CA THR A 77 -39.43 45.52 46.89
C THR A 77 -39.13 44.02 46.71
N CYS A 78 -38.52 43.37 47.71
CA CYS A 78 -38.26 41.93 47.80
C CYS A 78 -38.07 41.51 49.28
N ASP A 79 -38.16 40.21 49.61
CA ASP A 79 -37.84 39.63 50.93
C ASP A 79 -37.51 38.13 50.75
N ASP A 80 -36.32 37.69 51.18
CA ASP A 80 -35.82 36.31 50.97
C ASP A 80 -36.00 35.38 52.19
N GLY A 81 -36.56 35.86 53.30
CA GLY A 81 -36.81 35.01 54.48
C GLY A 81 -35.67 34.78 55.46
N GLU A 82 -34.56 35.49 55.33
CA GLU A 82 -33.41 35.41 56.25
C GLU A 82 -33.15 36.78 56.93
N ASP A 83 -33.14 36.85 58.26
CA ASP A 83 -33.01 38.11 59.03
C ASP A 83 -31.58 38.69 58.94
N CYS A 84 -31.38 39.73 58.12
CA CYS A 84 -30.07 40.30 57.83
C CYS A 84 -29.60 41.31 58.91
N GLY A 85 -29.43 40.83 60.15
CA GLY A 85 -29.24 41.65 61.35
C GLY A 85 -28.05 42.63 61.38
N THR A 86 -27.09 42.59 60.45
CA THR A 86 -25.97 43.57 60.37
C THR A 86 -25.43 43.86 58.96
N GLY A 87 -26.24 43.71 57.90
CA GLY A 87 -25.88 44.22 56.56
C GLY A 87 -25.05 43.30 55.67
N VAL A 88 -25.03 41.99 55.94
CA VAL A 88 -24.58 40.97 54.97
C VAL A 88 -25.58 39.82 55.02
N CYS A 89 -26.39 39.69 53.98
CA CYS A 89 -27.14 38.46 53.69
C CYS A 89 -26.25 37.68 52.73
N ASN A 90 -25.39 36.79 53.22
CA ASN A 90 -24.79 35.75 52.38
C ASN A 90 -24.25 34.60 53.24
N SER A 91 -25.08 33.59 53.40
CA SER A 91 -24.78 32.24 53.87
C SER A 91 -24.31 31.24 52.84
N ASP A 92 -24.39 31.50 51.54
CA ASP A 92 -24.42 30.41 50.57
C ASP A 92 -23.69 30.83 49.29
N GLU A 93 -22.54 30.21 49.12
CA GLU A 93 -21.66 30.17 47.98
C GLU A 93 -22.41 30.08 46.64
N TYR A 94 -22.40 31.19 45.87
CA TYR A 94 -22.46 31.25 44.41
C TYR A 94 -23.53 30.36 43.71
N THR A 95 -24.79 30.39 44.17
CA THR A 95 -25.88 29.64 43.49
C THR A 95 -26.61 30.42 42.39
N GLY A 96 -26.27 31.68 42.15
CA GLY A 96 -26.91 32.48 41.08
C GLY A 96 -28.41 32.78 41.31
N GLU A 97 -28.93 32.58 42.53
CA GLU A 97 -30.31 32.95 42.87
C GLU A 97 -30.41 34.44 43.23
N LYS A 98 -31.57 35.06 42.93
CA LYS A 98 -31.78 36.50 43.13
C LYS A 98 -31.95 36.81 44.61
N HIS A 99 -30.97 37.47 45.22
CA HIS A 99 -31.04 37.89 46.62
C HIS A 99 -31.43 39.36 46.80
N CYS A 100 -32.29 39.63 47.79
CA CYS A 100 -32.69 40.96 48.22
C CYS A 100 -31.60 41.63 49.07
N ASN A 101 -31.41 42.94 48.93
CA ASN A 101 -30.45 43.68 49.74
C ASN A 101 -30.91 43.79 51.20
N ALA A 102 -29.98 44.07 52.12
CA ALA A 102 -30.27 44.15 53.56
C ALA A 102 -31.27 45.25 53.98
N ALA A 103 -31.69 46.12 53.05
CA ALA A 103 -32.70 47.14 53.28
C ALA A 103 -34.06 46.79 52.64
N CYS A 104 -34.18 45.60 52.03
CA CYS A 104 -35.32 45.10 51.26
C CYS A 104 -35.89 46.11 50.24
N ASN A 105 -35.05 47.02 49.74
CA ASN A 105 -35.46 48.09 48.82
C ASN A 105 -34.88 47.94 47.41
N GLY A 106 -34.17 46.84 47.15
CA GLY A 106 -33.61 46.44 45.86
C GLY A 106 -32.90 45.11 45.97
N LEU A 107 -32.43 44.57 44.84
CA LEU A 107 -31.57 43.38 44.81
C LEU A 107 -30.17 43.73 45.33
N TYR A 108 -29.44 42.73 45.83
CA TYR A 108 -28.05 42.87 46.27
C TYR A 108 -27.17 43.37 45.09
N PRO A 109 -26.30 44.39 45.26
CA PRO A 109 -25.45 44.88 44.17
C PRO A 109 -24.35 43.86 43.79
N GLY A 110 -24.19 43.59 42.49
CA GLY A 110 -23.15 42.71 41.93
C GLY A 110 -23.60 41.25 41.74
N TRP A 111 -24.69 41.05 41.00
CA TRP A 111 -25.16 39.72 40.58
C TRP A 111 -25.30 39.66 39.05
N CYS A 112 -25.03 38.47 38.52
CA CYS A 112 -24.73 38.29 37.11
C CYS A 112 -26.01 38.40 36.28
N GLY A 113 -26.08 39.35 35.33
CA GLY A 113 -27.28 39.57 34.52
C GLY A 113 -28.11 40.81 34.89
N ASP A 114 -27.55 41.76 35.65
CA ASP A 114 -28.24 42.92 36.20
C ASP A 114 -28.20 44.19 35.33
N GLN A 115 -27.60 44.08 34.14
CA GLN A 115 -27.34 45.15 33.16
C GLN A 115 -26.24 46.14 33.55
N SER A 116 -25.39 45.78 34.53
CA SER A 116 -24.25 46.56 34.95
C SER A 116 -23.07 45.71 35.42
N VAL A 117 -21.91 45.86 34.78
CA VAL A 117 -20.66 45.23 35.24
C VAL A 117 -20.15 45.88 36.53
N GLN A 118 -20.10 45.13 37.62
CA GLN A 118 -19.73 45.59 38.96
C GLN A 118 -18.86 44.57 39.67
N ALA A 119 -17.89 45.00 40.46
CA ALA A 119 -17.05 44.06 41.21
C ALA A 119 -17.91 43.22 42.19
N PRO A 120 -17.78 41.88 42.20
CA PRO A 120 -16.63 41.09 41.71
C PRO A 120 -16.68 40.60 40.24
N GLU A 121 -17.69 40.97 39.45
CA GLU A 121 -17.96 40.43 38.11
C GLU A 121 -17.09 41.06 37.03
N ALA A 122 -16.65 40.24 36.06
CA ALA A 122 -15.87 40.69 34.92
C ALA A 122 -16.73 41.01 33.68
N CYS A 123 -17.92 40.40 33.61
CA CYS A 123 -18.97 40.64 32.63
C CYS A 123 -20.35 40.51 33.32
N ASP A 124 -21.45 40.58 32.59
CA ASP A 124 -22.80 40.74 33.17
C ASP A 124 -23.91 40.03 32.36
N GLU A 125 -23.57 39.09 31.48
CA GLU A 125 -24.55 38.51 30.54
C GLU A 125 -25.31 37.31 31.10
N GLY A 126 -24.84 36.66 32.18
CA GLY A 126 -25.66 35.75 33.01
C GLY A 126 -25.99 34.37 32.47
N GLU A 127 -25.99 34.18 31.15
CA GLU A 127 -26.50 32.95 30.52
C GLU A 127 -25.48 32.18 29.69
N GLY A 128 -24.18 32.51 29.79
CA GLY A 128 -23.13 31.91 28.95
C GLY A 128 -23.22 32.42 27.51
N THR A 129 -22.38 33.38 27.16
CA THR A 129 -22.28 33.97 25.82
C THR A 129 -20.87 33.80 25.28
N GLN A 130 -20.65 34.21 24.03
CA GLN A 130 -19.31 34.17 23.42
C GLN A 130 -18.24 34.97 24.18
N THR A 131 -18.62 35.81 25.15
CA THR A 131 -17.71 36.71 25.86
C THR A 131 -17.91 36.76 27.37
N CYS A 132 -18.82 35.95 27.91
CA CYS A 132 -19.15 35.96 29.33
C CYS A 132 -19.64 34.58 29.77
N ASP A 133 -19.10 34.06 30.86
CA ASP A 133 -19.57 32.80 31.42
C ASP A 133 -20.85 32.97 32.23
N ALA A 134 -21.50 31.86 32.53
CA ALA A 134 -22.74 31.86 33.31
C ALA A 134 -22.53 32.35 34.75
N ASP A 135 -21.29 32.32 35.25
CA ASP A 135 -20.91 32.78 36.58
C ASP A 135 -20.32 34.22 36.59
N CYS A 136 -20.40 34.90 35.44
CA CYS A 136 -19.89 36.25 35.17
C CYS A 136 -18.36 36.42 35.23
N THR A 137 -17.64 35.33 35.03
CA THR A 137 -16.23 35.36 34.64
C THR A 137 -16.06 35.53 33.12
N LEU A 138 -14.83 35.79 32.68
CA LEU A 138 -14.54 35.94 31.25
C LEU A 138 -14.21 34.58 30.68
N VAL A 139 -14.81 34.25 29.54
CA VAL A 139 -14.60 32.97 28.87
C VAL A 139 -13.13 32.67 28.68
N GLU A 140 -12.65 31.65 29.37
CA GLU A 140 -11.30 31.12 29.23
C GLU A 140 -11.30 29.60 29.36
N CYS A 141 -11.01 28.91 28.26
CA CYS A 141 -10.83 27.45 28.30
C CYS A 141 -9.78 27.05 29.36
N GLY A 142 -10.20 26.21 30.32
CA GLY A 142 -9.43 25.76 31.47
C GLY A 142 -9.74 26.54 32.76
N ASP A 143 -10.80 27.34 32.81
CA ASP A 143 -11.29 27.99 34.03
C ASP A 143 -12.27 27.12 34.86
N GLY A 144 -12.64 25.95 34.34
CA GLY A 144 -13.57 25.00 34.98
C GLY A 144 -15.04 25.32 34.71
N VAL A 145 -15.35 26.26 33.82
CA VAL A 145 -16.71 26.69 33.49
C VAL A 145 -17.00 26.41 32.01
N LEU A 146 -17.76 25.33 31.75
CA LEU A 146 -18.15 24.98 30.39
C LEU A 146 -19.04 26.05 29.73
N ASN A 147 -18.53 26.73 28.70
CA ASN A 147 -19.27 27.69 27.90
C ASN A 147 -19.49 27.23 26.45
N ALA A 148 -20.57 26.48 26.25
CA ALA A 148 -20.97 26.00 24.93
C ALA A 148 -21.28 27.12 23.92
N ALA A 149 -21.65 28.33 24.39
CA ALA A 149 -21.92 29.47 23.50
C ALA A 149 -20.63 30.07 22.92
N ALA A 150 -19.50 29.91 23.61
CA ALA A 150 -18.17 30.27 23.13
C ALA A 150 -17.49 29.17 22.30
N GLY A 151 -18.11 27.98 22.19
CA GLY A 151 -17.62 26.87 21.38
C GLY A 151 -16.91 25.77 22.17
N GLU A 152 -16.99 25.81 23.49
CA GLU A 152 -16.44 24.77 24.36
C GLU A 152 -17.35 23.55 24.42
N THR A 153 -16.75 22.38 24.42
CA THR A 153 -17.43 21.07 24.44
C THR A 153 -17.21 20.31 25.75
N CYS A 154 -16.14 20.66 26.46
CA CYS A 154 -15.76 20.21 27.79
C CYS A 154 -14.90 21.32 28.42
N ASP A 155 -14.75 21.31 29.75
CA ASP A 155 -13.80 22.14 30.48
C ASP A 155 -13.52 21.48 31.84
N ASP A 156 -12.35 20.85 31.98
CA ASP A 156 -11.89 20.22 33.22
C ASP A 156 -11.01 21.18 34.04
N GLY A 157 -10.99 22.47 33.71
CA GLY A 157 -10.18 23.47 34.39
C GLY A 157 -8.68 23.28 34.16
N GLU A 158 -7.90 23.39 35.24
CA GLU A 158 -6.45 23.13 35.21
C GLU A 158 -6.11 21.68 34.81
N ASP A 159 -7.07 20.75 34.85
CA ASP A 159 -6.87 19.36 34.46
C ASP A 159 -7.01 19.11 32.94
N ASN A 160 -7.32 20.15 32.14
CA ASN A 160 -7.25 20.08 30.69
C ASN A 160 -5.86 19.64 30.22
N SER A 161 -5.81 18.72 29.25
CA SER A 161 -4.57 18.05 28.88
C SER A 161 -4.50 17.74 27.38
N GLU A 162 -3.32 17.86 26.79
CA GLU A 162 -3.01 17.28 25.47
C GLU A 162 -2.29 15.93 25.60
N ALA A 163 -2.10 15.46 26.83
CA ALA A 163 -1.47 14.17 27.07
C ALA A 163 -2.44 13.05 26.73
N TYR A 164 -1.89 11.98 26.16
CA TYR A 164 -2.61 10.74 25.93
C TYR A 164 -3.11 10.15 27.25
N ASP A 165 -4.38 9.76 27.30
CA ASP A 165 -5.00 9.08 28.43
C ASP A 165 -5.30 7.60 28.11
N ASP A 166 -4.65 6.70 28.86
CA ASP A 166 -4.83 5.24 28.75
C ASP A 166 -6.00 4.74 29.65
N SER A 167 -6.70 5.64 30.34
CA SER A 167 -7.81 5.30 31.24
C SER A 167 -9.15 5.26 30.50
N PRO A 168 -9.91 4.15 30.58
CA PRO A 168 -11.22 4.05 29.94
C PRO A 168 -12.34 4.85 30.65
N ASP A 169 -12.09 5.30 31.88
CA ASP A 169 -13.15 5.83 32.76
C ASP A 169 -13.06 7.34 33.02
N GLN A 170 -11.98 8.02 32.59
CA GLN A 170 -11.80 9.47 32.71
C GLN A 170 -10.98 9.95 31.51
N VAL A 171 -11.61 10.61 30.56
CA VAL A 171 -10.92 11.17 29.39
C VAL A 171 -10.87 12.68 29.57
N ALA A 172 -9.67 13.22 29.75
CA ALA A 172 -9.46 14.65 29.93
C ALA A 172 -9.93 15.45 28.70
N CYS A 173 -10.45 16.63 28.96
CA CYS A 173 -10.70 17.63 27.93
C CYS A 173 -9.38 18.13 27.33
N ASN A 174 -9.36 18.41 26.02
CA ASN A 174 -8.20 19.00 25.38
C ASN A 174 -8.02 20.47 25.80
N THR A 175 -6.80 21.00 25.68
CA THR A 175 -6.46 22.38 26.09
C THR A 175 -7.08 23.46 25.20
N ALA A 176 -7.77 23.06 24.13
CA ALA A 176 -8.58 23.95 23.31
C ALA A 176 -10.08 23.90 23.67
N CYS A 177 -10.49 23.03 24.60
CA CYS A 177 -11.89 22.78 24.98
C CYS A 177 -12.80 22.39 23.80
N THR A 178 -12.22 22.00 22.67
CA THR A 178 -12.95 21.67 21.43
C THR A 178 -13.35 20.19 21.36
N GLY A 179 -12.83 19.39 22.28
CA GLY A 179 -13.13 17.98 22.42
C GLY A 179 -12.25 17.33 23.49
N GLN A 180 -12.26 16.01 23.51
CA GLN A 180 -11.42 15.21 24.39
C GLN A 180 -9.97 15.15 23.88
N ALA A 181 -9.04 14.91 24.79
CA ALA A 181 -7.65 14.59 24.50
C ALA A 181 -7.54 13.21 23.80
N PRO A 182 -6.40 12.90 23.14
CA PRO A 182 -6.15 11.56 22.60
C PRO A 182 -6.28 10.49 23.70
N HIS A 183 -7.03 9.42 23.45
CA HIS A 183 -7.28 8.38 24.46
C HIS A 183 -7.54 7.02 23.82
N CYS A 184 -7.40 5.96 24.61
CA CYS A 184 -7.72 4.61 24.15
C CYS A 184 -9.22 4.46 23.80
N GLY A 185 -9.53 3.89 22.63
CA GLY A 185 -10.90 3.59 22.20
C GLY A 185 -11.58 4.73 21.44
N ASP A 186 -10.81 5.73 21.01
CA ASP A 186 -11.30 6.81 20.14
C ASP A 186 -11.33 6.44 18.64
N GLY A 187 -10.85 5.24 18.30
CA GLY A 187 -10.82 4.71 16.94
C GLY A 187 -9.69 5.30 16.08
N VAL A 188 -8.68 5.90 16.69
CA VAL A 188 -7.49 6.43 16.03
C VAL A 188 -6.24 5.78 16.61
N CYS A 189 -5.41 5.15 15.79
CA CYS A 189 -4.18 4.52 16.26
C CYS A 189 -3.13 5.53 16.74
N GLN A 190 -2.67 5.34 17.96
CA GLN A 190 -1.70 6.19 18.63
C GLN A 190 -0.50 5.32 19.06
N GLU A 191 0.24 4.84 18.05
CA GLU A 191 1.32 3.82 18.09
C GLU A 191 2.37 3.97 19.22
N ALA A 192 2.50 5.15 19.84
CA ALA A 192 3.51 5.40 20.87
C ALA A 192 3.06 5.05 22.30
N ASN A 193 1.75 5.04 22.58
CA ASN A 193 1.23 4.94 23.94
C ASN A 193 0.12 3.89 24.15
N GLU A 194 -0.36 3.24 23.10
CA GLU A 194 -1.30 2.14 23.22
C GLU A 194 -0.55 0.85 23.66
N ASP A 195 -0.74 0.42 24.91
CA ASP A 195 -0.33 -0.93 25.35
C ASP A 195 -1.26 -1.97 24.71
N THR A 196 -0.83 -3.24 24.70
CA THR A 196 -1.54 -4.46 24.29
C THR A 196 -2.92 -4.69 24.89
N THR A 197 -3.39 -3.81 25.79
CA THR A 197 -4.75 -3.79 26.34
C THR A 197 -5.71 -2.85 25.62
N CYS A 198 -5.21 -1.95 24.76
CA CYS A 198 -6.00 -1.08 23.90
C CYS A 198 -6.18 -1.73 22.52
N ALA A 199 -7.42 -1.83 22.05
CA ALA A 199 -7.78 -2.65 20.89
C ALA A 199 -7.62 -1.95 19.52
N ASP A 200 -7.40 -0.64 19.48
CA ASP A 200 -7.52 0.18 18.26
C ASP A 200 -6.47 -0.10 17.16
N CYS A 201 -5.42 -0.85 17.46
CA CYS A 201 -4.35 -1.27 16.52
C CYS A 201 -4.32 -2.79 16.25
N THR A 202 -5.45 -3.50 16.39
CA THR A 202 -5.44 -4.98 16.30
C THR A 202 -5.96 -5.48 14.96
N CYS A 203 -5.05 -5.99 14.14
CA CYS A 203 -5.41 -6.70 12.91
C CYS A 203 -6.40 -7.85 13.20
N GLY A 204 -7.56 -7.76 12.55
CA GLY A 204 -8.69 -8.67 12.63
C GLY A 204 -9.89 -8.19 13.46
N ASP A 205 -9.98 -6.90 13.78
CA ASP A 205 -11.07 -6.35 14.62
C ASP A 205 -12.29 -5.81 13.82
N GLY A 206 -12.14 -5.70 12.50
CA GLY A 206 -13.13 -5.23 11.54
C GLY A 206 -13.09 -3.72 11.24
N ILE A 207 -12.07 -3.01 11.70
CA ILE A 207 -11.85 -1.58 11.52
C ILE A 207 -10.49 -1.35 10.84
N VAL A 208 -10.50 -0.82 9.61
CA VAL A 208 -9.26 -0.39 8.95
C VAL A 208 -8.76 0.92 9.57
N SER A 209 -7.77 0.82 10.46
CA SER A 209 -7.10 1.93 11.13
C SER A 209 -5.61 1.97 10.75
N ALA A 210 -5.00 3.15 10.64
CA ALA A 210 -3.61 3.24 10.21
C ALA A 210 -2.67 2.68 11.30
N PRO A 211 -1.72 1.77 11.02
CA PRO A 211 -1.03 1.59 9.75
C PRO A 211 -1.61 0.51 8.81
N GLU A 212 -2.74 -0.10 9.17
CA GLU A 212 -3.36 -1.16 8.39
C GLU A 212 -3.90 -0.64 7.05
N THR A 213 -3.77 -1.45 6.01
CA THR A 213 -4.32 -1.15 4.67
C THR A 213 -5.64 -1.89 4.40
N CYS A 214 -5.89 -2.92 5.19
CA CYS A 214 -7.02 -3.84 5.13
C CYS A 214 -7.18 -4.46 6.52
N ASP A 215 -8.34 -5.06 6.81
CA ASP A 215 -8.58 -5.65 8.13
C ASP A 215 -9.51 -6.87 8.03
N GLU A 216 -9.00 -7.92 7.39
CA GLU A 216 -9.71 -9.20 7.29
C GLU A 216 -9.24 -10.23 8.33
N GLY A 217 -8.24 -9.87 9.16
CA GLY A 217 -7.71 -10.69 10.26
C GLY A 217 -7.15 -12.05 9.85
N SER A 218 -6.92 -12.27 8.56
CA SER A 218 -6.45 -13.51 7.95
C SER A 218 -6.01 -13.24 6.52
N ALA A 219 -5.06 -14.03 6.00
CA ALA A 219 -4.63 -13.93 4.61
C ALA A 219 -5.81 -14.18 3.64
N THR A 220 -6.18 -13.16 2.88
CA THR A 220 -7.24 -13.17 1.85
C THR A 220 -6.63 -12.76 0.50
N PRO A 221 -7.41 -12.77 -0.61
CA PRO A 221 -6.90 -12.30 -1.89
C PRO A 221 -6.49 -10.82 -1.92
N THR A 222 -6.84 -10.05 -0.88
CA THR A 222 -6.67 -8.60 -0.82
C THR A 222 -6.03 -8.10 0.48
N CYS A 223 -5.73 -8.99 1.43
CA CYS A 223 -5.20 -8.62 2.73
C CYS A 223 -4.26 -9.69 3.27
N ASP A 224 -3.13 -9.28 3.82
CA ASP A 224 -2.22 -10.17 4.52
C ASP A 224 -2.75 -10.52 5.92
N ALA A 225 -2.14 -11.54 6.53
CA ALA A 225 -2.51 -11.95 7.89
C ALA A 225 -2.13 -10.91 8.96
N ASP A 226 -1.24 -9.98 8.65
CA ASP A 226 -0.84 -8.84 9.48
C ASP A 226 -1.37 -7.50 8.95
N CYS A 227 -2.42 -7.54 8.12
CA CYS A 227 -3.16 -6.36 7.65
C CYS A 227 -2.35 -5.40 6.76
N THR A 228 -1.24 -5.88 6.20
CA THR A 228 -0.57 -5.26 5.05
C THR A 228 -1.25 -5.62 3.74
N ALA A 229 -0.91 -4.86 2.69
CA ALA A 229 -1.43 -5.09 1.36
C ALA A 229 -0.67 -6.26 0.73
N VAL A 230 -1.40 -7.20 0.16
CA VAL A 230 -0.81 -8.34 -0.57
C VAL A 230 0.09 -7.80 -1.69
N GLU A 231 1.40 -7.98 -1.54
CA GLU A 231 2.40 -7.58 -2.50
C GLU A 231 3.43 -8.69 -2.71
N CYS A 232 3.64 -9.08 -3.97
CA CYS A 232 4.70 -10.01 -4.28
C CYS A 232 6.09 -9.43 -3.93
N GLY A 233 6.88 -10.17 -3.17
CA GLY A 233 8.21 -9.79 -2.69
C GLY A 233 8.21 -9.20 -1.28
N ASP A 234 7.10 -9.27 -0.55
CA ASP A 234 6.96 -8.75 0.83
C ASP A 234 7.37 -9.77 1.91
N GLY A 235 7.63 -11.02 1.52
CA GLY A 235 8.01 -12.13 2.40
C GLY A 235 6.83 -12.99 2.85
N GLN A 236 5.61 -12.68 2.42
CA GLN A 236 4.39 -13.40 2.71
C GLN A 236 3.84 -14.08 1.46
N HIS A 237 3.98 -15.40 1.40
CA HIS A 237 3.35 -16.17 0.34
C HIS A 237 1.82 -16.22 0.53
N ASN A 238 1.10 -15.62 -0.42
CA ASN A 238 -0.35 -15.46 -0.43
C ASN A 238 -1.07 -16.31 -1.50
N PRO A 239 -1.27 -17.63 -1.29
CA PRO A 239 -1.98 -18.50 -2.23
C PRO A 239 -3.40 -18.04 -2.56
N ALA A 240 -4.06 -17.34 -1.64
CA ALA A 240 -5.42 -16.83 -1.82
C ALA A 240 -5.46 -15.67 -2.85
N ALA A 241 -4.39 -14.89 -2.94
CA ALA A 241 -4.21 -13.82 -3.94
C ALA A 241 -3.69 -14.35 -5.28
N GLY A 242 -3.32 -15.64 -5.35
CA GLY A 242 -2.85 -16.31 -6.56
C GLY A 242 -1.34 -16.35 -6.71
N GLU A 243 -0.59 -16.00 -5.66
CA GLU A 243 0.85 -16.18 -5.61
C GLU A 243 1.22 -17.66 -5.59
N SER A 244 2.24 -18.03 -6.36
CA SER A 244 2.79 -19.40 -6.39
C SER A 244 4.05 -19.54 -5.55
N CYS A 245 4.66 -18.42 -5.21
CA CYS A 245 5.86 -18.27 -4.40
C CYS A 245 5.87 -16.84 -3.83
N ASP A 246 6.69 -16.60 -2.81
CA ASP A 246 7.13 -15.28 -2.38
C ASP A 246 8.48 -15.49 -1.68
N ASP A 247 9.51 -14.75 -2.09
CA ASP A 247 10.87 -14.90 -1.54
C ASP A 247 11.37 -13.64 -0.82
N GLY A 248 10.47 -12.69 -0.56
CA GLY A 248 10.74 -11.47 0.20
C GLY A 248 11.70 -10.50 -0.46
N ASN A 249 11.84 -10.55 -1.78
CA ASN A 249 12.68 -9.61 -2.50
C ASN A 249 12.08 -9.20 -3.86
N MET A 250 12.72 -8.22 -4.52
CA MET A 250 12.27 -7.65 -5.80
C MET A 250 13.25 -7.99 -6.95
N ILE A 251 13.88 -9.15 -6.90
CA ILE A 251 14.84 -9.65 -7.89
C ILE A 251 14.14 -10.62 -8.84
N ASP A 252 13.81 -10.15 -10.03
CA ASP A 252 12.99 -10.92 -11.00
C ASP A 252 13.70 -12.14 -11.63
N ASN A 253 14.93 -12.46 -11.26
CA ASN A 253 15.74 -13.50 -11.91
C ASN A 253 16.24 -14.60 -10.95
N ASP A 254 15.48 -14.88 -9.90
CA ASP A 254 15.69 -16.01 -9.01
C ASP A 254 14.53 -17.03 -9.08
N GLU A 255 14.34 -17.80 -8.01
CA GLU A 255 13.35 -18.89 -7.95
C GLU A 255 11.90 -18.35 -7.88
N CYS A 256 11.71 -17.10 -7.47
CA CYS A 256 10.41 -16.45 -7.40
C CYS A 256 10.43 -15.07 -8.06
N ARG A 257 9.78 -14.95 -9.21
CA ARG A 257 9.69 -13.65 -9.90
C ARG A 257 8.90 -12.64 -9.10
N ASN A 258 9.10 -11.36 -9.41
CA ASN A 258 8.41 -10.22 -8.79
C ASN A 258 6.90 -10.16 -9.09
N ASN A 259 6.40 -11.06 -9.94
CA ASN A 259 4.98 -11.27 -10.20
C ASN A 259 4.45 -12.57 -9.55
N CYS A 260 5.23 -13.18 -8.66
CA CYS A 260 4.93 -14.38 -7.88
C CYS A 260 4.61 -15.61 -8.74
N THR A 261 5.30 -15.67 -9.88
CA THR A 261 5.30 -16.81 -10.82
C THR A 261 6.60 -17.60 -10.70
N THR A 262 6.52 -18.91 -10.89
CA THR A 262 7.68 -19.81 -10.82
C THR A 262 7.96 -20.37 -12.20
N CYS A 263 9.21 -20.26 -12.66
CA CYS A 263 9.62 -20.88 -13.90
C CYS A 263 9.80 -22.40 -13.72
N GLY A 264 9.39 -23.20 -14.71
CA GLY A 264 9.63 -24.65 -14.70
C GLY A 264 8.54 -25.46 -13.96
N ASN A 265 7.35 -24.90 -13.77
CA ASN A 265 6.22 -25.60 -13.15
C ASN A 265 5.30 -26.30 -14.17
N GLY A 266 5.56 -26.11 -15.46
CA GLY A 266 4.88 -26.71 -16.60
C GLY A 266 3.66 -25.93 -17.05
N ILE A 267 3.47 -24.70 -16.55
CA ILE A 267 2.30 -23.86 -16.83
C ILE A 267 2.80 -22.48 -17.27
N PRO A 268 2.80 -22.19 -18.59
CA PRO A 268 3.15 -20.88 -19.10
C PRO A 268 2.34 -19.74 -18.46
N GLN A 269 2.99 -18.90 -17.67
CA GLN A 269 2.41 -17.76 -16.95
C GLN A 269 2.65 -16.44 -17.72
N PRO A 270 1.81 -15.40 -17.53
CA PRO A 270 2.06 -14.09 -18.14
C PRO A 270 3.42 -13.51 -17.71
N GLY A 271 4.30 -13.25 -18.68
CA GLY A 271 5.68 -12.79 -18.43
C GLY A 271 6.74 -13.84 -18.75
N GLU A 272 6.36 -15.10 -18.95
CA GLU A 272 7.26 -16.17 -19.42
C GLU A 272 7.35 -16.22 -20.95
N GLU A 273 8.55 -16.45 -21.49
CA GLU A 273 8.69 -16.80 -22.91
C GLU A 273 8.41 -18.29 -23.17
N CYS A 274 8.69 -19.14 -22.17
CA CYS A 274 8.50 -20.59 -22.14
C CYS A 274 8.36 -21.10 -20.70
N ASP A 275 7.89 -22.34 -20.55
CA ASP A 275 7.99 -23.17 -19.35
C ASP A 275 7.93 -24.63 -19.82
N ASP A 276 8.92 -25.45 -19.45
CA ASP A 276 8.99 -26.85 -19.85
C ASP A 276 8.79 -27.85 -18.69
N GLY A 277 8.41 -27.36 -17.51
CA GLY A 277 8.01 -28.16 -16.36
C GLY A 277 9.17 -28.81 -15.62
N ASN A 278 10.39 -28.31 -15.77
CA ASN A 278 11.53 -28.81 -15.03
C ASN A 278 12.55 -27.70 -14.68
N ALA A 279 13.59 -28.04 -13.92
CA ALA A 279 14.59 -27.10 -13.39
C ALA A 279 15.99 -27.26 -14.04
N ILE A 280 16.05 -27.90 -15.21
CA ILE A 280 17.26 -28.06 -16.01
C ILE A 280 17.43 -26.79 -16.85
N ASP A 281 18.46 -26.01 -16.55
CA ASP A 281 18.58 -24.66 -17.15
C ASP A 281 18.92 -24.67 -18.65
N ASP A 282 19.50 -25.76 -19.17
CA ASP A 282 20.12 -25.82 -20.51
C ASP A 282 19.32 -26.63 -21.55
N ASP A 283 18.01 -26.80 -21.37
CA ASP A 283 17.13 -27.56 -22.27
C ASP A 283 16.10 -26.68 -23.01
N ALA A 284 14.82 -27.07 -23.05
CA ALA A 284 13.81 -26.45 -23.89
C ALA A 284 13.39 -25.06 -23.37
N CYS A 285 13.59 -24.80 -22.07
CA CYS A 285 13.38 -23.51 -21.46
C CYS A 285 14.42 -23.27 -20.36
N SER A 286 15.02 -22.08 -20.29
CA SER A 286 15.91 -21.78 -19.16
C SER A 286 15.13 -21.66 -17.85
N ASN A 287 15.82 -21.76 -16.71
CA ASN A 287 15.21 -21.52 -15.40
C ASN A 287 14.82 -20.04 -15.20
N GLU A 288 15.25 -19.15 -16.10
CA GLU A 288 14.82 -17.75 -16.18
C GLU A 288 13.60 -17.57 -17.11
N CYS A 289 13.03 -18.66 -17.63
CA CYS A 289 11.88 -18.67 -18.54
C CYS A 289 12.11 -17.94 -19.86
N ILE A 290 13.35 -18.01 -20.34
CA ILE A 290 13.81 -17.42 -21.61
C ILE A 290 14.01 -18.54 -22.62
N LYS A 291 13.48 -18.35 -23.83
CA LYS A 291 13.68 -19.35 -24.89
C LYS A 291 15.13 -19.36 -25.36
N PRO A 292 15.73 -20.55 -25.55
CA PRO A 292 17.06 -20.62 -26.14
C PRO A 292 17.06 -20.07 -27.57
N ARG A 293 18.16 -19.43 -27.95
CA ARG A 293 18.43 -18.96 -29.31
C ARG A 293 19.26 -20.00 -30.05
N LEU A 294 18.78 -20.43 -31.21
CA LEU A 294 19.49 -21.38 -32.04
C LEU A 294 20.69 -20.73 -32.73
N VAL A 295 21.79 -21.49 -32.79
CA VAL A 295 23.02 -21.12 -33.49
C VAL A 295 23.56 -22.32 -34.27
N PHE A 296 23.99 -22.07 -35.51
CA PHE A 296 24.51 -23.11 -36.39
C PHE A 296 25.46 -22.53 -37.44
N VAL A 297 26.12 -23.42 -38.19
CA VAL A 297 26.94 -23.10 -39.36
C VAL A 297 26.17 -23.49 -40.63
N THR A 298 26.11 -22.66 -41.66
CA THR A 298 25.35 -23.02 -42.88
C THR A 298 25.88 -24.31 -43.53
N SER A 299 24.99 -25.19 -43.99
CA SER A 299 25.41 -26.36 -44.80
C SER A 299 25.97 -25.99 -46.17
N SER A 300 25.64 -24.80 -46.66
CA SER A 300 26.13 -24.24 -47.92
C SER A 300 27.36 -23.35 -47.71
N ASP A 301 28.17 -23.24 -48.77
CA ASP A 301 29.38 -22.42 -48.77
C ASP A 301 29.23 -21.19 -49.67
N PHE A 302 29.77 -20.07 -49.22
CA PHE A 302 29.62 -18.78 -49.86
C PHE A 302 30.97 -18.11 -50.10
N LYS A 303 31.07 -17.42 -51.24
CA LYS A 303 32.21 -16.55 -51.51
C LYS A 303 32.08 -15.24 -50.75
N GLY A 304 33.16 -14.49 -50.63
CA GLY A 304 33.17 -13.21 -49.91
C GLY A 304 32.26 -12.12 -50.49
N ASN A 305 31.65 -12.30 -51.66
CA ASN A 305 30.59 -11.42 -52.16
C ASN A 305 29.21 -11.93 -51.70
N LEU A 306 28.83 -11.53 -50.49
CA LEU A 306 27.54 -11.86 -49.88
C LEU A 306 26.48 -10.79 -50.16
N GLY A 307 26.86 -9.65 -50.76
CA GLY A 307 25.98 -8.49 -50.89
C GLY A 307 25.92 -7.64 -49.61
N GLY A 308 27.00 -7.63 -48.82
CA GLY A 308 27.07 -6.96 -47.52
C GLY A 308 26.43 -7.76 -46.39
N LEU A 309 26.39 -7.17 -45.18
CA LEU A 309 25.79 -7.81 -44.00
C LEU A 309 24.33 -8.21 -44.20
N ALA A 310 23.54 -7.38 -44.90
CA ALA A 310 22.15 -7.68 -45.19
C ALA A 310 21.98 -8.90 -46.10
N GLY A 311 22.90 -9.11 -47.05
CA GLY A 311 22.89 -10.30 -47.88
C GLY A 311 23.30 -11.55 -47.11
N ALA A 312 24.30 -11.45 -46.25
CA ALA A 312 24.66 -12.54 -45.34
C ALA A 312 23.49 -12.94 -44.41
N ASP A 313 22.74 -11.95 -43.89
CA ASP A 313 21.52 -12.21 -43.10
C ASP A 313 20.44 -12.95 -43.91
N MET A 314 20.28 -12.64 -45.21
CA MET A 314 19.31 -13.36 -46.05
C MET A 314 19.69 -14.83 -46.26
N GLU A 315 20.99 -15.12 -46.41
CA GLU A 315 21.47 -16.50 -46.51
C GLU A 315 21.22 -17.24 -45.19
N CYS A 316 21.53 -16.61 -44.05
CA CYS A 316 21.21 -17.15 -42.73
C CYS A 316 19.71 -17.32 -42.50
N GLY A 317 18.87 -16.40 -42.98
CA GLY A 317 17.42 -16.51 -42.91
C GLY A 317 16.87 -17.68 -43.73
N THR A 318 17.48 -17.96 -44.88
CA THR A 318 17.11 -19.10 -45.73
C THR A 318 17.47 -20.43 -45.06
N ALA A 319 18.69 -20.54 -44.52
CA ALA A 319 19.10 -21.72 -43.76
C ALA A 319 18.29 -21.86 -42.46
N GLY A 320 18.03 -20.75 -41.78
CA GLY A 320 17.34 -20.69 -40.50
C GLY A 320 15.90 -21.19 -40.54
N MET A 321 15.17 -20.96 -41.64
CA MET A 321 13.84 -21.56 -41.83
C MET A 321 13.86 -23.11 -41.93
N THR A 322 15.03 -23.71 -42.18
CA THR A 322 15.20 -25.17 -42.09
C THR A 322 15.46 -25.59 -40.64
N ALA A 323 16.23 -24.81 -39.88
CA ALA A 323 16.51 -25.05 -38.46
C ALA A 323 15.25 -24.91 -37.59
N ASP A 324 14.46 -23.86 -37.79
CA ASP A 324 13.14 -23.69 -37.19
C ASP A 324 12.13 -23.17 -38.24
N PRO A 325 11.25 -24.03 -38.76
CA PRO A 325 10.21 -23.66 -39.72
C PRO A 325 9.14 -22.70 -39.19
N ASN A 326 9.06 -22.49 -37.87
CA ASN A 326 8.08 -21.58 -37.28
C ASN A 326 8.56 -20.14 -37.26
N LEU A 327 9.86 -19.90 -37.49
CA LEU A 327 10.45 -18.57 -37.46
C LEU A 327 10.61 -17.99 -38.87
N PRO A 328 10.33 -16.70 -39.06
CA PRO A 328 10.56 -16.03 -40.34
C PRO A 328 12.07 -15.92 -40.63
N ALA A 329 12.44 -15.81 -41.90
CA ALA A 329 13.83 -15.58 -42.33
C ALA A 329 14.48 -14.36 -41.63
N THR A 330 13.69 -13.35 -41.26
CA THR A 330 14.17 -12.14 -40.56
C THR A 330 14.59 -12.37 -39.11
N ALA A 331 14.26 -13.53 -38.53
CA ALA A 331 14.70 -13.92 -37.19
C ALA A 331 16.21 -14.21 -37.13
N TRP A 332 16.86 -14.42 -38.27
CA TRP A 332 18.23 -14.91 -38.35
C TRP A 332 19.21 -13.83 -38.81
N ARG A 333 20.40 -13.83 -38.21
CA ARG A 333 21.48 -12.91 -38.57
C ARG A 333 22.80 -13.67 -38.71
N ALA A 334 23.62 -13.21 -39.63
CA ALA A 334 24.99 -13.70 -39.78
C ALA A 334 25.89 -13.07 -38.71
N TRP A 335 26.68 -13.89 -38.02
CA TRP A 335 27.77 -13.44 -37.18
C TRP A 335 28.94 -12.99 -38.07
N LEU A 336 28.85 -11.73 -38.50
CA LEU A 336 29.70 -11.17 -39.53
C LEU A 336 29.86 -9.67 -39.31
N SER A 337 31.10 -9.17 -39.46
CA SER A 337 31.41 -7.74 -39.33
C SER A 337 31.98 -7.15 -40.60
N ASP A 338 31.61 -5.91 -40.88
CA ASP A 338 32.23 -5.07 -41.91
C ASP A 338 32.41 -3.61 -41.45
N ASP A 339 32.53 -2.68 -42.40
CA ASP A 339 32.68 -1.25 -42.09
C ASP A 339 31.37 -0.57 -41.64
N THR A 340 30.22 -1.25 -41.79
CA THR A 340 28.89 -0.72 -41.50
C THR A 340 28.30 -1.26 -40.20
N GLY A 341 28.76 -2.43 -39.73
CA GLY A 341 28.32 -3.00 -38.48
C GLY A 341 29.07 -4.27 -38.08
N SER A 342 28.81 -4.71 -36.86
CA SER A 342 29.36 -5.93 -36.23
C SER A 342 28.30 -6.59 -35.36
N PRO A 343 28.47 -7.85 -34.93
CA PRO A 343 27.55 -8.49 -33.98
C PRO A 343 27.27 -7.66 -32.73
N SER A 344 28.28 -7.02 -32.13
CA SER A 344 28.12 -6.15 -30.96
C SER A 344 27.22 -4.92 -31.18
N THR A 345 26.94 -4.57 -32.44
CA THR A 345 26.05 -3.45 -32.82
C THR A 345 24.71 -3.91 -33.43
N ARG A 346 24.59 -5.19 -33.78
CA ARG A 346 23.47 -5.74 -34.56
C ARG A 346 22.68 -6.82 -33.81
N PHE A 347 23.28 -7.39 -32.77
CA PHE A 347 22.69 -8.42 -31.93
C PHE A 347 22.18 -7.79 -30.64
N ASP A 348 21.24 -8.47 -29.99
CA ASP A 348 20.80 -8.12 -28.66
C ASP A 348 21.87 -8.57 -27.65
N THR A 349 22.59 -7.59 -27.11
CA THR A 349 23.68 -7.77 -26.13
C THR A 349 23.17 -7.89 -24.69
N THR A 350 21.85 -7.79 -24.49
CA THR A 350 21.19 -7.93 -23.18
C THR A 350 20.62 -9.32 -22.92
N PHE A 351 20.67 -10.20 -23.92
CA PHE A 351 20.20 -11.58 -23.81
C PHE A 351 20.96 -12.38 -22.76
N THR A 352 20.23 -13.01 -21.83
CA THR A 352 20.77 -13.84 -20.74
C THR A 352 20.48 -15.34 -20.91
N GLY A 353 19.57 -15.71 -21.81
CA GLY A 353 19.22 -17.11 -22.09
C GLY A 353 20.32 -17.90 -22.81
N TRP A 354 20.04 -19.17 -23.11
CA TRP A 354 21.01 -20.05 -23.75
C TRP A 354 21.10 -19.85 -25.27
N TYR A 355 22.32 -19.83 -25.78
CA TYR A 355 22.64 -20.14 -27.16
C TYR A 355 22.83 -21.65 -27.29
N GLN A 356 22.10 -22.31 -28.18
CA GLN A 356 22.14 -23.76 -28.36
C GLN A 356 22.29 -24.14 -29.84
N LEU A 357 22.93 -25.28 -30.08
CA LEU A 357 22.92 -25.91 -31.40
C LEU A 357 21.52 -26.46 -31.70
N VAL A 358 21.24 -26.74 -32.98
CA VAL A 358 19.94 -27.28 -33.44
C VAL A 358 19.52 -28.62 -32.83
N ASN A 359 20.43 -29.31 -32.13
CA ASN A 359 20.14 -30.55 -31.39
C ASN A 359 19.92 -30.32 -29.88
N GLY A 360 19.89 -29.07 -29.42
CA GLY A 360 19.76 -28.68 -28.01
C GLY A 360 21.08 -28.63 -27.23
N THR A 361 22.25 -28.85 -27.86
CA THR A 361 23.52 -28.78 -27.14
C THR A 361 23.86 -27.33 -26.78
N PRO A 362 24.15 -27.00 -25.50
CA PRO A 362 24.47 -25.64 -25.08
C PRO A 362 25.82 -25.16 -25.64
N VAL A 363 25.85 -23.92 -26.10
CA VAL A 363 27.02 -23.23 -26.65
C VAL A 363 27.52 -22.14 -25.71
N ALA A 364 26.62 -21.28 -25.22
CA ALA A 364 26.94 -20.19 -24.29
C ALA A 364 25.66 -19.70 -23.57
N LYS A 365 25.77 -19.19 -22.33
CA LYS A 365 24.67 -18.57 -21.58
C LYS A 365 24.76 -17.03 -21.64
N GLY A 366 23.95 -16.44 -22.51
CA GLY A 366 23.88 -14.99 -22.71
C GLY A 366 25.04 -14.39 -23.51
N TRP A 367 24.95 -13.08 -23.79
CA TRP A 367 25.94 -12.37 -24.61
C TRP A 367 27.34 -12.33 -23.96
N SER A 368 27.40 -12.19 -22.64
CA SER A 368 28.67 -12.13 -21.91
C SER A 368 29.47 -13.42 -22.04
N ASP A 369 28.82 -14.58 -21.95
CA ASP A 369 29.47 -15.89 -22.10
C ASP A 369 29.86 -16.13 -23.57
N LEU A 370 28.99 -15.77 -24.51
CA LEU A 370 29.31 -15.89 -25.95
C LEU A 370 30.56 -15.08 -26.36
N THR A 371 30.87 -14.00 -25.63
CA THR A 371 31.95 -13.05 -25.93
C THR A 371 33.09 -13.03 -24.91
N ASP A 372 33.13 -13.98 -23.97
CA ASP A 372 34.22 -14.07 -22.98
C ASP A 372 35.49 -14.74 -23.54
N GLY A 373 35.34 -15.39 -24.70
CA GLY A 373 36.40 -16.07 -25.43
C GLY A 373 36.46 -17.59 -25.29
N ILE A 374 35.50 -18.20 -24.59
CA ILE A 374 35.35 -19.64 -24.39
C ILE A 374 33.90 -20.04 -24.66
N LEU A 375 33.69 -21.06 -25.48
CA LEU A 375 32.38 -21.66 -25.70
C LEU A 375 32.27 -22.97 -24.90
N ALA A 376 31.08 -23.27 -24.40
CA ALA A 376 30.76 -24.56 -23.81
C ALA A 376 30.84 -25.68 -24.85
N SER A 377 30.42 -25.40 -26.08
CA SER A 377 30.50 -26.31 -27.24
C SER A 377 30.86 -25.56 -28.52
N ALA A 378 31.58 -26.22 -29.43
CA ALA A 378 31.88 -25.65 -30.73
C ALA A 378 30.61 -25.52 -31.60
N ILE A 379 30.54 -24.48 -32.42
CA ILE A 379 29.42 -24.29 -33.36
C ILE A 379 29.69 -25.10 -34.62
N ASN A 380 29.42 -26.40 -34.56
CA ASN A 380 29.82 -27.38 -35.56
C ASN A 380 28.65 -28.22 -36.12
N LEU A 381 27.43 -27.71 -36.03
CA LEU A 381 26.25 -28.33 -36.63
C LEU A 381 25.60 -27.37 -37.62
N THR A 382 25.04 -27.94 -38.68
CA THR A 382 24.30 -27.22 -39.70
C THR A 382 22.84 -27.01 -39.33
N GLU A 383 22.11 -26.21 -40.11
CA GLU A 383 20.67 -26.00 -39.95
C GLU A 383 19.85 -27.30 -39.97
N ALA A 384 20.41 -28.39 -40.51
CA ALA A 384 19.80 -29.72 -40.54
C ALA A 384 20.30 -30.66 -39.43
N GLY A 385 21.14 -30.18 -38.49
CA GLY A 385 21.70 -30.98 -37.40
C GLY A 385 22.81 -31.94 -37.82
N MET A 386 23.39 -31.73 -39.00
CA MET A 386 24.51 -32.52 -39.52
C MET A 386 25.82 -31.76 -39.35
N ALA A 387 26.95 -32.47 -39.22
CA ALA A 387 28.26 -31.83 -39.25
C ALA A 387 28.50 -31.13 -40.61
N PRO A 388 29.09 -29.93 -40.62
CA PRO A 388 29.46 -29.24 -41.86
C PRO A 388 30.49 -30.07 -42.64
N VAL A 389 30.45 -29.95 -43.97
CA VAL A 389 31.39 -30.61 -44.88
C VAL A 389 32.60 -29.68 -45.07
N ASP A 390 33.80 -30.24 -45.23
CA ASP A 390 35.00 -29.43 -45.47
C ASP A 390 34.80 -28.37 -46.58
N PRO A 391 35.23 -27.11 -46.35
CA PRO A 391 36.10 -26.66 -45.26
C PRO A 391 35.35 -26.30 -43.96
N LEU A 392 35.85 -26.78 -42.81
CA LEU A 392 35.32 -26.48 -41.46
C LEU A 392 35.61 -25.04 -40.96
N LEU A 393 35.52 -24.06 -41.86
CA LEU A 393 35.82 -22.66 -41.63
C LEU A 393 34.61 -21.80 -42.04
N ALA A 394 34.43 -20.68 -41.35
CA ALA A 394 33.35 -19.74 -41.64
C ALA A 394 33.88 -18.31 -41.80
N TRP A 395 33.20 -17.50 -42.63
CA TRP A 395 33.45 -16.07 -42.67
C TRP A 395 32.95 -15.40 -41.39
N SER A 396 33.76 -14.50 -40.82
CA SER A 396 33.42 -13.81 -39.56
C SER A 396 33.84 -12.34 -39.55
N ASN A 397 35.14 -12.07 -39.75
CA ASN A 397 35.78 -10.78 -39.47
C ASN A 397 35.36 -10.16 -38.12
N THR A 398 35.03 -10.99 -37.15
CA THR A 398 34.50 -10.56 -35.86
C THR A 398 35.43 -11.05 -34.77
N ASP A 399 35.88 -10.16 -33.90
CA ASP A 399 36.73 -10.51 -32.79
C ASP A 399 35.89 -11.12 -31.64
N PRO A 400 36.53 -11.69 -30.60
CA PRO A 400 35.81 -12.32 -29.50
C PRO A 400 34.83 -11.41 -28.76
N THR A 401 34.99 -10.09 -28.83
CA THR A 401 34.07 -9.14 -28.20
C THR A 401 32.81 -8.87 -29.03
N GLY A 402 32.69 -9.51 -30.20
CA GLY A 402 31.63 -9.24 -31.18
C GLY A 402 31.89 -7.99 -32.01
N ALA A 403 33.04 -7.33 -31.85
CA ALA A 403 33.42 -6.16 -32.63
C ALA A 403 34.17 -6.57 -33.91
N LYS A 404 34.41 -5.61 -34.80
CA LYS A 404 35.09 -5.86 -36.07
C LYS A 404 36.58 -6.17 -35.83
N ALA A 405 37.01 -7.37 -36.23
CA ALA A 405 38.38 -7.85 -36.01
C ALA A 405 39.45 -7.15 -36.86
N GLY A 406 39.13 -6.79 -38.11
CA GLY A 406 40.11 -6.25 -39.03
C GLY A 406 39.52 -5.49 -40.22
N ALA A 407 40.41 -5.05 -41.11
CA ALA A 407 40.02 -4.42 -42.38
C ALA A 407 39.70 -5.47 -43.46
N GLU A 408 40.07 -6.73 -43.25
CA GLU A 408 39.88 -7.82 -44.20
C GLU A 408 38.46 -8.38 -44.11
N ASN A 409 37.54 -7.71 -44.79
CA ASN A 409 36.11 -8.00 -44.81
C ASN A 409 35.56 -8.16 -46.23
N CYS A 410 36.40 -8.55 -47.20
CA CYS A 410 36.00 -8.70 -48.59
C CYS A 410 35.36 -7.44 -49.22
N ASN A 411 35.88 -6.26 -48.87
CA ASN A 411 35.32 -4.95 -49.26
C ASN A 411 33.85 -4.84 -48.83
N SER A 412 33.61 -4.98 -47.53
CA SER A 412 32.28 -5.04 -46.93
C SER A 412 31.39 -6.11 -47.56
N TRP A 413 31.97 -7.28 -47.76
CA TRP A 413 31.33 -8.48 -48.32
C TRP A 413 30.68 -8.25 -49.69
N MET A 414 31.29 -7.38 -50.50
CA MET A 414 30.85 -7.09 -51.88
C MET A 414 31.84 -7.62 -52.94
N SER A 415 32.92 -8.28 -52.52
CA SER A 415 33.98 -8.77 -53.42
C SER A 415 34.23 -10.26 -53.25
N ALA A 416 34.26 -10.98 -54.37
CA ALA A 416 34.73 -12.35 -54.46
C ALA A 416 36.06 -12.46 -55.23
N MET A 417 36.81 -11.34 -55.31
CA MET A 417 38.06 -11.30 -56.07
C MET A 417 39.20 -12.01 -55.34
N PRO A 418 40.10 -12.71 -56.05
CA PRO A 418 41.21 -13.43 -55.42
C PRO A 418 42.18 -12.56 -54.61
N LEU A 419 42.30 -11.27 -54.97
CA LEU A 419 43.17 -10.31 -54.30
C LEU A 419 42.54 -9.64 -53.08
N SER A 420 41.23 -9.77 -52.89
CA SER A 420 40.55 -9.32 -51.68
C SER A 420 40.67 -10.39 -50.61
N THR A 421 40.76 -9.98 -49.35
CA THR A 421 40.87 -10.89 -48.23
C THR A 421 39.76 -10.68 -47.21
N GLY A 422 39.36 -11.78 -46.56
CA GLY A 422 38.37 -11.84 -45.50
C GLY A 422 38.93 -12.59 -44.29
N ARG A 423 38.47 -12.24 -43.10
CA ARG A 423 38.83 -12.96 -41.87
C ARG A 423 37.89 -14.12 -41.56
N LEU A 424 38.46 -15.15 -40.93
CA LEU A 424 37.84 -16.46 -40.74
C LEU A 424 37.67 -16.83 -39.26
N GLY A 425 36.68 -17.67 -38.99
CA GLY A 425 36.56 -18.46 -37.77
C GLY A 425 36.70 -19.97 -38.05
N ASP A 426 37.05 -20.73 -37.02
CA ASP A 426 37.13 -22.20 -37.04
C ASP A 426 35.91 -22.83 -36.36
N THR A 427 35.09 -23.54 -37.14
CA THR A 427 33.83 -24.12 -36.66
C THR A 427 34.02 -25.22 -35.60
N THR A 428 35.24 -25.73 -35.45
CA THR A 428 35.59 -26.78 -34.49
C THR A 428 36.19 -26.24 -33.19
N ALA A 429 36.51 -24.95 -33.15
CA ALA A 429 37.14 -24.32 -32.01
C ALA A 429 36.10 -23.94 -30.93
N MET A 430 36.55 -23.99 -29.67
CA MET A 430 35.80 -23.54 -28.49
C MET A 430 36.48 -22.36 -27.79
N ASN A 431 37.60 -21.88 -28.32
CA ASN A 431 38.31 -20.69 -27.85
C ASN A 431 38.09 -19.56 -28.88
N ASN A 432 38.69 -18.39 -28.67
CA ASN A 432 38.68 -17.24 -29.60
C ASN A 432 38.85 -17.57 -31.10
N ASP A 433 39.50 -18.67 -31.46
CA ASP A 433 39.68 -19.08 -32.86
C ASP A 433 38.34 -19.41 -33.55
N TRP A 434 37.26 -19.66 -32.80
CA TRP A 434 35.92 -19.89 -33.34
C TRP A 434 35.42 -18.71 -34.16
N THR A 435 35.73 -17.49 -33.73
CA THR A 435 35.33 -16.25 -34.41
C THR A 435 36.47 -15.53 -35.11
N ASP A 436 37.70 -15.54 -34.60
CA ASP A 436 38.86 -14.94 -35.28
C ASP A 436 40.07 -15.86 -35.16
N LEU A 437 40.23 -16.73 -36.16
CA LEU A 437 41.23 -17.78 -36.19
C LEU A 437 42.65 -17.19 -36.08
N ASN A 438 43.39 -17.55 -35.02
CA ASN A 438 44.76 -17.13 -34.83
C ASN A 438 45.76 -17.99 -35.63
N ASN A 439 45.67 -17.89 -36.96
CA ASN A 439 46.60 -18.57 -37.87
C ASN A 439 47.02 -17.64 -39.00
N ALA A 440 48.16 -17.00 -38.87
CA ALA A 440 48.68 -16.05 -39.87
C ALA A 440 48.96 -16.67 -41.26
N GLY A 441 48.96 -17.99 -41.39
CA GLY A 441 49.08 -18.68 -42.68
C GLY A 441 47.75 -18.89 -43.41
N LEU A 442 46.61 -18.74 -42.70
CA LEU A 442 45.27 -18.98 -43.22
C LEU A 442 44.31 -17.81 -43.04
N ASN A 443 44.49 -17.00 -41.98
CA ASN A 443 43.65 -15.85 -41.65
C ASN A 443 44.50 -14.57 -41.73
N PRO A 444 44.19 -13.62 -42.64
CA PRO A 444 43.03 -13.56 -43.53
C PRO A 444 43.18 -14.42 -44.81
N PHE A 445 42.06 -14.84 -45.40
CA PHE A 445 42.01 -15.71 -46.59
C PHE A 445 41.39 -15.03 -47.80
N THR A 446 41.58 -15.61 -48.99
CA THR A 446 41.08 -15.02 -50.24
C THR A 446 39.55 -15.07 -50.32
N CYS A 447 38.91 -13.94 -50.66
CA CYS A 447 37.44 -13.84 -50.81
C CYS A 447 36.88 -14.65 -52.00
N SER A 448 37.76 -15.20 -52.84
CA SER A 448 37.36 -16.10 -53.92
C SER A 448 37.07 -17.53 -53.45
N ALA A 449 37.48 -17.88 -52.22
CA ALA A 449 37.15 -19.13 -51.55
C ALA A 449 35.68 -19.18 -51.16
N SER A 450 35.10 -20.38 -51.11
CA SER A 450 33.75 -20.64 -50.60
C SER A 450 33.87 -21.22 -49.19
N LEU A 451 33.27 -20.57 -48.20
CA LEU A 451 33.28 -20.95 -46.77
C LEU A 451 31.88 -20.81 -46.17
N HIS A 452 31.64 -21.41 -45.03
CA HIS A 452 30.36 -21.33 -44.35
C HIS A 452 30.09 -19.96 -43.70
N LEU A 453 28.88 -19.78 -43.17
CA LEU A 453 28.50 -18.66 -42.31
C LEU A 453 28.02 -19.19 -40.95
N TYR A 454 28.34 -18.46 -39.88
CA TYR A 454 27.67 -18.64 -38.60
C TYR A 454 26.35 -17.88 -38.60
N CYS A 455 25.27 -18.57 -38.27
CA CYS A 455 23.93 -18.01 -38.22
C CYS A 455 23.36 -18.12 -36.82
N PHE A 456 22.81 -17.01 -36.34
CA PHE A 456 22.25 -16.89 -35.00
C PHE A 456 20.81 -16.40 -35.10
N GLN A 457 19.95 -16.98 -34.26
CA GLN A 457 18.64 -16.44 -34.00
C GLN A 457 18.78 -15.14 -33.19
N SER A 458 18.14 -14.07 -33.66
CA SER A 458 18.20 -12.72 -33.09
C SER A 458 16.89 -12.27 -32.44
N SER A 459 15.79 -13.01 -32.65
CA SER A 459 14.49 -12.88 -31.98
C SER A 459 13.64 -14.11 -32.33
N PRO A 460 12.85 -14.69 -31.42
CA PRO A 460 11.60 -15.38 -31.76
C PRO A 460 10.58 -14.43 -32.40
#